data_AF-A0A5C6D727-F1
#
_entry.id   AF-A0A5C6D727-F1
#
_cell.length_a   1.000
_cell.length_b   1.000
_cell.length_c   1.000
_cell.angle_alpha   90.00
_cell.angle_beta   90.00
_cell.angle_gamma   90.00
#
_symmetry.space_group_name_H-M   'P 1'
#
loop_
_entity.id
_entity.type
_entity.pdbx_description
1 polymer ?
#
loop_
_entity_poly.entity_id
_entity_poly.type
_entity_poly.pdbx_seq_one_letter_code
_entity_poly.pdbx_strand_id
1 'polypeptide(L)'
;MELSKNNIPLLIAQVEPPQNEGSGDYFYRTHAPGIAMAQDDSVRVINITNQHRHKTEIMMRADVLILKNICDPDILPLIRGRKEQRKLTVYEIADDLNALQTWNPVYFFFKNKQNLDLGFRLANTCNALQVTSPELKKLYGHLNKNCKVFPNQILNVPPEKPLKRDSELVIGWGGSHGHMEDMAEIARPLINWIITRPDVSLHLMCSEPIWKLFDSLPQHKKKWTLPGSLDDYYNFLKTIDIGIAPLKDYAFNRSRSDVKFLEYAISGIVPVMSHIEPYIESVNVGKTGFLFKNHGELIVTLNLLAEDPSLVQNISKEARQYVMRERLQLQHGQDRLDFYRQHLKRPHRHSDEIEKHYKWFEGLTKLEGASINERHLQLKATRFENLLHDGLLAMQIHRDMKLACKIFEEAAALEPENYLTFMFAASITPDPIACLCNALKQEPHSIRTWILLGEEFERAGKIKDALECYESAINVYSDYELPHLKIGTLLKKLGREPQANQFFKKADIIAENFKGLNSPEPDLHKLSK
;
A
#
# COMPACT_ATOMS: atom_id res chain seq x y z
N MET A 1 39.90 9.00 0.33
CA MET A 1 39.11 9.15 1.57
C MET A 1 38.09 8.03 1.55
N GLU A 2 38.35 6.93 2.26
CA GLU A 2 37.43 5.78 2.30
C GLU A 2 36.14 6.24 2.98
N LEU A 3 35.06 6.32 2.20
CA LEU A 3 33.71 6.47 2.76
C LEU A 3 33.48 5.27 3.67
N SER A 4 33.26 5.51 4.97
CA SER A 4 32.86 4.45 5.89
C SER A 4 31.62 3.73 5.33
N LYS A 5 31.44 2.45 5.64
CA LYS A 5 30.26 1.66 5.20
C LYS A 5 28.90 2.34 5.47
N ASN A 6 28.86 3.31 6.38
CA ASN A 6 27.67 4.05 6.76
C ASN A 6 27.32 5.23 5.83
N ASN A 7 28.16 5.57 4.84
CA ASN A 7 27.98 6.77 4.02
C ASN A 7 27.87 6.47 2.51
N ILE A 8 27.39 5.28 2.15
CA ILE A 8 27.15 4.89 0.75
C ILE A 8 25.99 5.74 0.21
N PRO A 9 26.20 6.55 -0.85
CA PRO A 9 25.11 7.31 -1.44
C PRO A 9 24.05 6.39 -2.03
N LEU A 10 22.78 6.66 -1.70
CA LEU A 10 21.65 5.85 -2.16
C LEU A 10 20.70 6.70 -2.99
N LEU A 11 20.31 6.15 -4.14
CA LEU A 11 19.09 6.52 -4.83
C LEU A 11 18.01 5.48 -4.50
N ILE A 12 16.97 5.88 -3.80
CA ILE A 12 15.82 5.04 -3.44
C ILE A 12 14.65 5.42 -4.34
N ALA A 13 14.00 4.44 -4.96
CA ALA A 13 12.73 4.63 -5.66
C ALA A 13 11.62 3.87 -4.94
N GLN A 14 10.53 4.54 -4.60
CA GLN A 14 9.31 3.93 -4.05
C GLN A 14 8.24 3.96 -5.13
N VAL A 15 7.69 2.79 -5.44
CA VAL A 15 6.68 2.61 -6.48
C VAL A 15 5.39 2.10 -5.83
N GLU A 16 4.35 2.89 -6.02
CA GLU A 16 3.02 2.63 -5.46
C GLU A 16 2.05 2.19 -6.56
N PRO A 17 0.97 1.47 -6.20
CA PRO A 17 -0.19 1.37 -7.07
C PRO A 17 -0.79 2.78 -7.28
N PRO A 18 -1.56 3.00 -8.36
CA PRO A 18 -2.30 4.24 -8.53
C PRO A 18 -3.25 4.45 -7.34
N GLN A 19 -3.02 5.49 -6.55
CA GLN A 19 -3.84 5.81 -5.37
C GLN A 19 -3.83 7.31 -5.09
N ASN A 20 -4.79 7.76 -4.28
CA ASN A 20 -4.90 9.16 -3.88
C ASN A 20 -3.74 9.55 -2.94
N GLU A 21 -2.94 10.54 -3.33
CA GLU A 21 -1.82 11.10 -2.57
C GLU A 21 -2.25 11.67 -1.21
N GLY A 22 -3.53 12.03 -1.03
CA GLY A 22 -4.09 12.49 0.24
C GLY A 22 -4.49 11.37 1.21
N SER A 23 -4.34 10.10 0.83
CA SER A 23 -4.72 8.97 1.68
C SER A 23 -3.69 8.71 2.78
N GLY A 24 -4.17 8.32 3.97
CA GLY A 24 -3.29 7.90 5.07
C GLY A 24 -2.40 6.71 4.68
N ASP A 25 -2.89 5.82 3.81
CA ASP A 25 -2.12 4.66 3.33
C ASP A 25 -0.84 5.08 2.59
N TYR A 26 -0.93 6.05 1.67
CA TYR A 26 0.23 6.63 1.00
C TYR A 26 1.10 7.43 1.99
N PHE A 27 0.48 8.26 2.83
CA PHE A 27 1.22 9.16 3.71
C PHE A 27 2.12 8.40 4.69
N TYR A 28 1.58 7.46 5.46
CA TYR A 28 2.31 6.77 6.53
C TYR A 28 3.32 5.74 6.03
N ARG A 29 3.10 5.16 4.84
CA ARG A 29 3.90 4.04 4.33
C ARG A 29 4.92 4.44 3.28
N THR A 30 4.66 5.53 2.57
CA THR A 30 5.48 5.94 1.42
C THR A 30 6.06 7.33 1.62
N HIS A 31 5.20 8.33 1.82
CA HIS A 31 5.63 9.73 1.90
C HIS A 31 6.49 10.01 3.13
N ALA A 32 5.97 9.68 4.31
CA ALA A 32 6.62 9.96 5.58
C ALA A 32 7.96 9.20 5.75
N PRO A 33 8.05 7.89 5.44
CA PRO A 33 9.33 7.20 5.43
C PRO A 33 10.31 7.78 4.40
N GLY A 34 9.83 8.19 3.23
CA GLY A 34 10.67 8.81 2.20
C GLY A 34 11.33 10.12 2.67
N ILE A 35 10.56 10.99 3.34
CA ILE A 35 11.09 12.22 3.95
C ILE A 35 12.14 11.89 5.01
N ALA A 36 11.86 10.95 5.91
CA ALA A 36 12.81 10.61 6.98
C ALA A 36 14.11 10.01 6.45
N MET A 37 14.05 9.18 5.41
CA MET A 37 15.26 8.64 4.77
C MET A 37 16.07 9.72 4.05
N ALA A 38 15.41 10.72 3.46
CA ALA A 38 16.07 11.84 2.77
C ALA A 38 16.76 12.85 3.71
N GLN A 39 16.58 12.72 5.04
CA GLN A 39 17.34 13.49 6.03
C GLN A 39 18.82 13.14 6.02
N ASP A 40 19.19 11.92 5.63
CA ASP A 40 20.58 11.56 5.37
C ASP A 40 21.04 12.24 4.06
N ASP A 41 22.08 13.08 4.15
CA ASP A 41 22.59 13.87 3.02
C ASP A 41 23.06 13.02 1.83
N SER A 42 23.42 11.75 2.08
CA SER A 42 23.84 10.80 1.05
C SER A 42 22.67 10.16 0.30
N VAL A 43 21.43 10.34 0.76
CA VAL A 43 20.24 9.64 0.26
C VAL A 43 19.33 10.58 -0.53
N ARG A 44 18.87 10.10 -1.69
CA ARG A 44 17.79 10.72 -2.48
C ARG A 44 16.67 9.72 -2.65
N VAL A 45 15.44 10.18 -2.50
CA VAL A 45 14.25 9.34 -2.58
C VAL A 45 13.34 9.87 -3.69
N ILE A 46 12.87 8.97 -4.56
CA ILE A 46 11.89 9.27 -5.61
C ILE A 46 10.64 8.44 -5.36
N ASN A 47 9.49 9.09 -5.29
CA ASN A 47 8.20 8.44 -5.21
C ASN A 47 7.46 8.58 -6.54
N ILE A 48 7.00 7.46 -7.10
CA ILE A 48 6.24 7.39 -8.36
C ILE A 48 5.10 6.38 -8.25
N THR A 49 4.14 6.44 -9.17
CA THR A 49 3.15 5.36 -9.36
C THR A 49 3.65 4.35 -10.40
N ASN A 50 3.13 3.12 -10.39
CA ASN A 50 3.44 2.10 -11.40
C ASN A 50 2.93 2.42 -12.83
N GLN A 51 2.25 3.56 -13.01
CA GLN A 51 1.80 4.05 -14.32
C GLN A 51 2.65 5.22 -14.84
N HIS A 52 3.58 5.73 -14.02
CA HIS A 52 4.40 6.87 -14.39
C HIS A 52 5.23 6.58 -15.66
N ARG A 53 5.23 7.52 -16.62
CA ARG A 53 5.85 7.31 -17.95
C ARG A 53 7.35 6.99 -17.91
N HIS A 54 8.07 7.49 -16.90
CA HIS A 54 9.49 7.23 -16.69
C HIS A 54 9.80 6.05 -15.73
N LYS A 55 8.80 5.21 -15.39
CA LYS A 55 8.96 4.19 -14.34
C LYS A 55 10.14 3.25 -14.58
N THR A 56 10.31 2.74 -15.81
CA THR A 56 11.32 1.73 -16.12
C THR A 56 12.73 2.28 -15.92
N GLU A 57 13.02 3.50 -16.39
CA GLU A 57 14.33 4.13 -16.20
C GLU A 57 14.61 4.37 -14.70
N ILE A 58 13.65 4.94 -13.97
CA ILE A 58 13.78 5.24 -12.55
C ILE A 58 14.03 3.96 -11.74
N MET A 59 13.18 2.95 -11.96
CA MET A 59 13.29 1.64 -11.32
C MET A 59 14.61 0.96 -11.64
N MET A 60 15.13 1.05 -12.87
CA MET A 60 16.41 0.44 -13.22
C MET A 60 17.60 1.20 -12.65
N ARG A 61 17.55 2.53 -12.56
CA ARG A 61 18.66 3.35 -12.00
C ARG A 61 18.79 3.23 -10.50
N ALA A 62 17.68 3.19 -9.75
CA ALA A 62 17.65 3.21 -8.30
C ALA A 62 18.53 2.13 -7.66
N ASP A 63 19.30 2.49 -6.63
CA ASP A 63 20.08 1.53 -5.84
C ASP A 63 19.18 0.63 -5.01
N VAL A 64 18.12 1.22 -4.45
CA VAL A 64 17.05 0.54 -3.72
C VAL A 64 15.73 0.82 -4.43
N LEU A 65 15.02 -0.24 -4.81
CA LEU A 65 13.66 -0.15 -5.37
C LEU A 65 12.69 -0.77 -4.37
N ILE A 66 11.68 -0.01 -3.95
CA ILE A 66 10.61 -0.46 -3.06
C ILE A 66 9.33 -0.57 -3.89
N LEU A 67 8.76 -1.77 -3.95
CA LEU A 67 7.53 -2.08 -4.69
C LEU A 67 6.41 -2.34 -3.67
N LYS A 68 5.52 -1.38 -3.44
CA LYS A 68 4.39 -1.56 -2.51
C LYS A 68 3.20 -2.17 -3.24
N ASN A 69 2.79 -3.37 -2.83
CA ASN A 69 1.62 -4.08 -3.37
C ASN A 69 1.52 -4.10 -4.91
N ILE A 70 2.65 -4.03 -5.62
CA ILE A 70 2.68 -4.00 -7.09
C ILE A 70 2.37 -5.39 -7.63
N CYS A 71 1.37 -5.48 -8.50
CA CYS A 71 0.96 -6.71 -9.16
C CYS A 71 1.06 -6.53 -10.68
N ASP A 72 2.28 -6.61 -11.19
CA ASP A 72 2.61 -6.36 -12.60
C ASP A 72 3.67 -7.38 -13.06
N PRO A 73 3.34 -8.30 -13.99
CA PRO A 73 4.28 -9.35 -14.39
C PRO A 73 5.51 -8.79 -15.10
N ASP A 74 5.41 -7.61 -15.73
CA ASP A 74 6.53 -6.97 -16.44
C ASP A 74 7.67 -6.57 -15.48
N ILE A 75 7.40 -6.54 -14.17
CA ILE A 75 8.40 -6.28 -13.14
C ILE A 75 9.28 -7.51 -12.84
N LEU A 76 8.86 -8.73 -13.18
CA LEU A 76 9.65 -9.95 -12.96
C LEU A 76 11.03 -9.91 -13.67
N PRO A 77 11.13 -9.65 -14.99
CA PRO A 77 12.42 -9.53 -15.66
C PRO A 77 13.23 -8.33 -15.15
N LEU A 78 12.57 -7.23 -14.76
CA LEU A 78 13.23 -6.07 -14.15
C LEU A 78 13.91 -6.43 -12.82
N ILE A 79 13.26 -7.21 -11.95
CA ILE A 79 13.87 -7.69 -10.70
C ILE A 79 15.10 -8.55 -11.00
N ARG A 80 15.02 -9.44 -12.00
CA ARG A 80 16.16 -10.28 -12.42
C ARG A 80 17.35 -9.42 -12.88
N GLY A 81 17.13 -8.47 -13.79
CA GLY A 81 18.18 -7.58 -14.27
C GLY A 81 18.78 -6.70 -13.16
N ARG A 82 17.98 -6.24 -12.20
CA ARG A 82 18.48 -5.52 -11.02
C ARG A 82 19.37 -6.39 -10.12
N LYS A 83 19.01 -7.67 -9.93
CA LYS A 83 19.83 -8.62 -9.16
C LYS A 83 21.18 -8.88 -9.82
N GLU A 84 21.22 -9.00 -11.14
CA GLU A 84 22.47 -9.14 -11.92
C GLU A 84 23.37 -7.92 -11.72
N GLN A 85 22.79 -6.72 -11.61
CA GLN A 85 23.49 -5.48 -11.29
C GLN A 85 23.78 -5.31 -9.78
N ARG A 86 23.49 -6.32 -8.95
CA ARG A 86 23.66 -6.32 -7.49
C ARG A 86 22.91 -5.18 -6.76
N LYS A 87 21.82 -4.69 -7.36
CA LYS A 87 20.94 -3.68 -6.77
C LYS A 87 19.91 -4.34 -5.86
N LEU A 88 19.35 -3.55 -4.94
CA LEU A 88 18.37 -4.04 -3.97
C LEU A 88 16.94 -3.76 -4.48
N THR A 89 16.11 -4.79 -4.54
CA THR A 89 14.66 -4.65 -4.68
C THR A 89 13.96 -5.21 -3.44
N VAL A 90 13.11 -4.40 -2.83
CA VAL A 90 12.31 -4.71 -1.64
C VAL A 90 10.84 -4.69 -2.06
N TYR A 91 10.09 -5.72 -1.67
CA TYR A 91 8.63 -5.70 -1.81
C TYR A 91 8.01 -5.27 -0.50
N GLU A 92 6.93 -4.48 -0.53
CA GLU A 92 6.16 -4.12 0.65
C GLU A 92 4.74 -4.68 0.58
N ILE A 93 4.35 -5.41 1.63
CA ILE A 93 2.95 -5.82 1.86
C ILE A 93 2.41 -4.98 3.01
N ALA A 94 1.40 -4.17 2.70
CA ALA A 94 0.84 -3.18 3.60
C ALA A 94 -0.45 -3.65 4.30
N ASP A 95 -1.17 -4.61 3.73
CA ASP A 95 -2.45 -5.11 4.23
C ASP A 95 -2.57 -6.62 4.02
N ASP A 96 -3.50 -7.26 4.73
CA ASP A 96 -3.83 -8.66 4.51
C ASP A 96 -4.62 -8.87 3.20
N LEU A 97 -3.88 -9.14 2.13
CA LEU A 97 -4.42 -9.35 0.78
C LEU A 97 -5.33 -10.59 0.68
N ASN A 98 -5.23 -11.56 1.61
CA ASN A 98 -6.09 -12.74 1.65
C ASN A 98 -7.43 -12.49 2.36
N ALA A 99 -7.49 -11.51 3.25
CA ALA A 99 -8.66 -11.24 4.10
C ALA A 99 -9.40 -9.94 3.76
N LEU A 100 -9.14 -9.36 2.58
CA LEU A 100 -9.81 -8.14 2.13
C LEU A 100 -11.34 -8.26 2.23
N GLN A 101 -11.97 -7.25 2.83
CA GLN A 101 -13.43 -7.18 2.87
C GLN A 101 -14.00 -6.83 1.51
N THR A 102 -15.24 -7.23 1.23
CA THR A 102 -15.89 -7.10 -0.08
C THR A 102 -16.07 -5.64 -0.55
N TRP A 103 -16.11 -4.69 0.38
CA TRP A 103 -16.20 -3.25 0.11
C TRP A 103 -14.83 -2.57 -0.05
N ASN A 104 -13.73 -3.28 0.15
CA ASN A 104 -12.40 -2.73 -0.09
C ASN A 104 -12.22 -2.48 -1.61
N PRO A 105 -11.76 -1.30 -2.06
CA PRO A 105 -11.61 -0.99 -3.48
C PRO A 105 -10.76 -2.00 -4.27
N VAL A 106 -9.77 -2.64 -3.62
CA VAL A 106 -8.90 -3.63 -4.28
C VAL A 106 -9.36 -5.08 -4.07
N TYR A 107 -10.52 -5.32 -3.43
CA TYR A 107 -11.05 -6.65 -3.16
C TYR A 107 -11.16 -7.50 -4.42
N PHE A 108 -11.85 -7.01 -5.46
CA PHE A 108 -12.04 -7.80 -6.69
C PHE A 108 -10.73 -8.05 -7.43
N PHE A 109 -9.77 -7.14 -7.32
CA PHE A 109 -8.46 -7.30 -7.90
C PHE A 109 -7.69 -8.47 -7.26
N PHE A 110 -7.60 -8.50 -5.93
CA PHE A 110 -6.88 -9.55 -5.20
C PHE A 110 -7.70 -10.83 -4.94
N LYS A 111 -9.03 -10.79 -5.10
CA LYS A 111 -9.86 -12.00 -5.18
C LYS A 111 -9.50 -12.86 -6.38
N ASN A 112 -9.00 -12.24 -7.46
CA ASN A 112 -8.45 -13.00 -8.58
C ASN A 112 -7.16 -13.71 -8.13
N LYS A 113 -7.23 -15.04 -8.09
CA LYS A 113 -6.12 -15.89 -7.68
C LYS A 113 -4.83 -15.64 -8.46
N GLN A 114 -4.90 -15.32 -9.76
CA GLN A 114 -3.70 -15.04 -10.56
C GLN A 114 -2.99 -13.75 -10.12
N ASN A 115 -3.76 -12.72 -9.75
CA ASN A 115 -3.19 -11.45 -9.25
C ASN A 115 -2.56 -11.65 -7.86
N LEU A 116 -3.26 -12.38 -6.99
CA LEU A 116 -2.76 -12.71 -5.66
C LEU A 116 -1.47 -13.53 -5.72
N ASP A 117 -1.48 -14.60 -6.51
CA ASP A 117 -0.31 -15.47 -6.71
C ASP A 117 0.86 -14.68 -7.34
N LEU A 118 0.59 -13.75 -8.27
CA LEU A 118 1.60 -12.86 -8.84
C LEU A 118 2.20 -11.90 -7.79
N GLY A 119 1.37 -11.30 -6.93
CA GLY A 119 1.85 -10.43 -5.84
C GLY A 119 2.78 -11.18 -4.89
N PHE A 120 2.43 -12.42 -4.52
CA PHE A 120 3.28 -13.27 -3.69
C PHE A 120 4.56 -13.70 -4.43
N ARG A 121 4.48 -13.98 -5.73
CA ARG A 121 5.64 -14.24 -6.58
C ARG A 121 6.60 -13.06 -6.61
N LEU A 122 6.11 -11.84 -6.75
CA LEU A 122 6.94 -10.64 -6.72
C LEU A 122 7.61 -10.44 -5.35
N ALA A 123 6.88 -10.64 -4.25
CA ALA A 123 7.44 -10.58 -2.89
C ALA A 123 8.59 -11.58 -2.67
N ASN A 124 8.41 -12.81 -3.15
CA ASN A 124 9.43 -13.87 -3.08
C ASN A 124 10.62 -13.62 -4.00
N THR A 125 10.36 -13.09 -5.19
CA THR A 125 11.41 -12.79 -6.18
C THR A 125 12.26 -11.60 -5.77
N CYS A 126 11.77 -10.68 -4.94
CA CYS A 126 12.56 -9.56 -4.42
C CYS A 126 13.71 -10.01 -3.50
N ASN A 127 14.68 -9.12 -3.24
CA ASN A 127 15.80 -9.41 -2.34
C ASN A 127 15.38 -9.42 -0.86
N ALA A 128 14.32 -8.69 -0.54
CA ALA A 128 13.78 -8.55 0.80
C ALA A 128 12.28 -8.24 0.75
N LEU A 129 11.62 -8.47 1.89
CA LEU A 129 10.23 -8.11 2.14
C LEU A 129 10.19 -7.14 3.33
N GLN A 130 9.36 -6.11 3.23
CA GLN A 130 9.01 -5.29 4.38
C GLN A 130 7.50 -5.26 4.59
N VAL A 131 7.10 -5.14 5.85
CA VAL A 131 5.71 -5.08 6.28
C VAL A 131 5.56 -4.08 7.41
N THR A 132 4.33 -3.66 7.70
CA THR A 132 4.08 -2.59 8.68
C THR A 132 3.65 -3.06 10.07
N SER A 133 3.36 -4.36 10.24
CA SER A 133 2.95 -4.91 11.52
C SER A 133 3.56 -6.30 11.76
N PRO A 134 3.74 -6.71 13.03
CA PRO A 134 4.15 -8.08 13.38
C PRO A 134 3.20 -9.14 12.81
N GLU A 135 1.89 -8.88 12.80
CA GLU A 135 0.89 -9.83 12.27
C GLU A 135 1.05 -10.03 10.75
N LEU A 136 1.33 -8.97 9.98
CA LEU A 136 1.67 -9.13 8.56
C LEU A 136 2.98 -9.92 8.36
N LYS A 137 3.97 -9.78 9.25
CA LYS A 137 5.19 -10.61 9.18
C LYS A 137 4.89 -12.07 9.47
N LYS A 138 3.98 -12.36 10.41
CA LYS A 138 3.53 -13.73 10.69
C LYS A 138 2.78 -14.34 9.50
N LEU A 139 1.91 -13.57 8.85
CA LEU A 139 1.15 -14.02 7.68
C LEU A 139 2.03 -14.19 6.44
N TYR A 140 2.92 -13.23 6.15
CA TYR A 140 3.60 -13.12 4.85
C TYR A 140 5.12 -13.24 4.91
N GLY A 141 5.73 -13.30 6.09
CA GLY A 141 7.18 -13.39 6.25
C GLY A 141 7.79 -14.64 5.60
N HIS A 142 7.01 -15.71 5.48
CA HIS A 142 7.38 -16.90 4.74
C HIS A 142 7.51 -16.67 3.22
N LEU A 143 7.11 -15.52 2.67
CA LEU A 143 7.32 -15.24 1.25
C LEU A 143 8.77 -14.88 0.96
N ASN A 144 9.52 -14.34 1.94
CA ASN A 144 10.91 -13.95 1.76
C ASN A 144 11.65 -13.99 3.10
N LYS A 145 12.72 -14.80 3.18
CA LYS A 145 13.54 -14.93 4.39
C LYS A 145 14.08 -13.61 4.95
N ASN A 146 14.29 -12.60 4.11
CA ASN A 146 14.74 -11.27 4.54
C ASN A 146 13.52 -10.36 4.80
N CYS A 147 12.69 -10.72 5.78
CA CYS A 147 11.48 -9.97 6.13
C CYS A 147 11.67 -9.10 7.40
N LYS A 148 11.47 -7.78 7.28
CA LYS A 148 11.55 -6.82 8.41
C LYS A 148 10.23 -6.07 8.60
N VAL A 149 9.86 -5.85 9.87
CA VAL A 149 8.73 -4.99 10.24
C VAL A 149 9.25 -3.55 10.36
N PHE A 150 8.59 -2.62 9.69
CA PHE A 150 8.75 -1.18 9.91
C PHE A 150 7.39 -0.59 10.27
N PRO A 151 7.11 -0.39 11.56
CA PRO A 151 5.86 0.21 12.00
C PRO A 151 5.65 1.60 11.37
N ASN A 152 4.39 1.98 11.20
CA ASN A 152 4.05 3.35 10.84
C ASN A 152 4.44 4.29 12.00
N GLN A 153 4.90 5.50 11.65
CA GLN A 153 5.36 6.52 12.59
C GLN A 153 4.77 7.88 12.26
N ILE A 154 4.81 8.81 13.21
CA ILE A 154 4.31 10.18 13.02
C ILE A 154 5.41 11.08 12.46
N LEU A 155 5.18 11.66 11.28
CA LEU A 155 6.08 12.67 10.73
C LEU A 155 5.85 14.06 11.32
N ASN A 156 4.59 14.51 11.31
CA ASN A 156 4.23 15.86 11.67
C ASN A 156 3.64 15.88 13.09
N VAL A 157 4.28 16.63 13.99
CA VAL A 157 3.80 16.81 15.37
C VAL A 157 2.87 18.03 15.41
N PRO A 158 1.54 17.86 15.62
CA PRO A 158 0.65 18.99 15.78
C PRO A 158 0.98 19.80 17.05
N PRO A 159 0.64 21.10 17.10
CA PRO A 159 0.76 21.90 18.32
C PRO A 159 0.05 21.24 19.51
N GLU A 160 0.53 21.49 20.72
CA GLU A 160 -0.11 21.00 21.93
C GLU A 160 -1.52 21.57 22.07
N LYS A 161 -2.48 20.72 22.42
CA LYS A 161 -3.86 21.14 22.64
C LYS A 161 -3.92 21.94 23.95
N PRO A 162 -4.50 23.16 23.95
CA PRO A 162 -4.65 23.91 25.18
C PRO A 162 -5.57 23.16 26.16
N LEU A 163 -5.28 23.30 27.46
CA LEU A 163 -6.14 22.73 28.49
C LEU A 163 -7.56 23.30 28.36
N LYS A 164 -8.53 22.40 28.25
CA LYS A 164 -9.93 22.76 28.19
C LYS A 164 -10.36 23.35 29.54
N ARG A 165 -11.08 24.48 29.48
CA ARG A 165 -11.59 25.19 30.67
C ARG A 165 -13.03 24.81 31.01
N ASP A 166 -13.78 24.29 30.04
CA ASP A 166 -15.13 23.76 30.25
C ASP A 166 -15.10 22.28 30.65
N SER A 167 -16.21 21.81 31.22
CA SER A 167 -16.40 20.43 31.65
C SER A 167 -17.02 19.55 30.55
N GLU A 168 -17.17 20.05 29.31
CA GLU A 168 -17.76 19.23 28.25
C GLU A 168 -16.74 18.21 27.77
N LEU A 169 -17.13 16.95 27.67
CA LEU A 169 -16.29 15.87 27.16
C LEU A 169 -16.73 15.49 25.75
N VAL A 170 -15.82 15.65 24.78
CA VAL A 170 -16.11 15.29 23.39
C VAL A 170 -15.52 13.93 23.05
N ILE A 171 -16.39 12.97 22.75
CA ILE A 171 -16.00 11.68 22.17
C ILE A 171 -15.94 11.84 20.65
N GLY A 172 -14.96 11.25 19.98
CA GLY A 172 -14.98 11.27 18.53
C GLY A 172 -14.25 10.15 17.83
N TRP A 173 -14.57 10.05 16.54
CA TRP A 173 -14.00 9.10 15.61
C TRP A 173 -13.98 9.71 14.21
N GLY A 174 -12.86 9.57 13.51
CA GLY A 174 -12.76 9.95 12.10
C GLY A 174 -12.25 8.78 11.27
N GLY A 175 -12.87 8.47 10.14
CA GLY A 175 -12.45 7.34 9.33
C GLY A 175 -13.23 7.16 8.03
N SER A 176 -12.69 6.30 7.17
CA SER A 176 -13.30 6.01 5.87
C SER A 176 -14.57 5.16 6.01
N HIS A 177 -15.35 5.12 4.94
CA HIS A 177 -16.57 4.30 4.86
C HIS A 177 -16.34 2.81 5.14
N GLY A 178 -15.12 2.30 4.91
CA GLY A 178 -14.77 0.89 5.12
C GLY A 178 -14.82 0.41 6.57
N HIS A 179 -15.09 1.31 7.52
CA HIS A 179 -15.27 1.04 8.95
C HIS A 179 -16.74 1.08 9.40
N MET A 180 -17.68 1.04 8.45
CA MET A 180 -19.12 1.05 8.75
C MET A 180 -19.51 -0.02 9.77
N GLU A 181 -19.10 -1.27 9.54
CA GLU A 181 -19.45 -2.37 10.44
C GLU A 181 -18.82 -2.22 11.83
N ASP A 182 -17.58 -1.71 11.90
CA ASP A 182 -16.89 -1.46 13.17
C ASP A 182 -17.66 -0.42 14.01
N MET A 183 -18.13 0.67 13.38
CA MET A 183 -18.89 1.72 14.06
C MET A 183 -20.31 1.28 14.41
N ALA A 184 -20.96 0.48 13.57
CA ALA A 184 -22.31 -0.03 13.81
C ALA A 184 -22.39 -0.88 15.09
N GLU A 185 -21.33 -1.63 15.41
CA GLU A 185 -21.27 -2.47 16.61
C GLU A 185 -21.41 -1.68 17.92
N ILE A 186 -20.85 -0.47 17.97
CA ILE A 186 -20.86 0.36 19.18
C ILE A 186 -21.90 1.48 19.16
N ALA A 187 -22.54 1.75 18.01
CA ALA A 187 -23.39 2.91 17.83
C ALA A 187 -24.53 2.98 18.85
N ARG A 188 -25.34 1.93 18.99
CA ARG A 188 -26.48 1.93 19.91
C ARG A 188 -26.08 2.05 21.39
N PRO A 189 -25.13 1.26 21.91
CA PRO A 189 -24.62 1.47 23.28
C PRO A 189 -24.07 2.87 23.52
N LEU A 190 -23.32 3.42 22.57
CA LEU A 190 -22.73 4.77 22.68
C LEU A 190 -23.82 5.85 22.68
N ILE A 191 -24.84 5.75 21.81
CA ILE A 191 -25.99 6.66 21.80
C ILE A 191 -26.69 6.67 23.16
N ASN A 192 -27.00 5.49 23.70
CA ASN A 192 -27.68 5.37 24.99
C ASN A 192 -26.87 6.01 26.13
N TRP A 193 -25.55 5.88 26.08
CA TRP A 193 -24.65 6.48 27.08
C TRP A 193 -24.54 8.00 26.93
N ILE A 194 -24.49 8.54 25.71
CA ILE A 194 -24.37 9.99 25.48
C ILE A 194 -25.67 10.72 25.84
N ILE A 195 -26.84 10.14 25.55
CA ILE A 195 -28.15 10.78 25.83
C ILE A 195 -28.36 11.03 27.32
N THR A 196 -27.82 10.17 28.20
CA THR A 196 -28.00 10.29 29.65
C THR A 196 -27.07 11.30 30.32
N ARG A 197 -26.16 11.94 29.57
CA ARG A 197 -25.12 12.82 30.12
C ARG A 197 -25.20 14.21 29.49
N PRO A 198 -25.47 15.29 30.23
CA PRO A 198 -25.65 16.63 29.67
C PRO A 198 -24.35 17.24 29.12
N ASP A 199 -23.21 16.81 29.65
CA ASP A 199 -21.85 17.31 29.44
C ASP A 199 -21.03 16.50 28.42
N VAL A 200 -21.65 15.56 27.70
CA VAL A 200 -20.97 14.75 26.68
C VAL A 200 -21.56 14.99 25.29
N SER A 201 -20.70 15.05 24.27
CA SER A 201 -21.09 15.11 22.86
C SER A 201 -20.23 14.22 21.95
N LEU A 202 -20.71 13.94 20.74
CA LEU A 202 -20.09 13.06 19.75
C LEU A 202 -19.67 13.82 18.49
N HIS A 203 -18.38 13.83 18.16
CA HIS A 203 -17.88 14.41 16.91
C HIS A 203 -17.42 13.31 15.95
N LEU A 204 -17.92 13.32 14.72
CA LEU A 204 -17.59 12.33 13.70
C LEU A 204 -17.07 12.98 12.42
N MET A 205 -15.95 12.45 11.89
CA MET A 205 -15.48 12.73 10.54
C MET A 205 -15.65 11.49 9.67
N CYS A 206 -16.75 11.41 8.92
CA CYS A 206 -17.14 10.15 8.30
C CYS A 206 -18.06 10.33 7.08
N SER A 207 -18.26 9.25 6.34
CA SER A 207 -19.29 9.20 5.28
C SER A 207 -20.70 9.30 5.87
N GLU A 208 -21.65 9.84 5.11
CA GLU A 208 -23.07 9.98 5.52
C GLU A 208 -23.68 8.67 6.08
N PRO A 209 -23.44 7.48 5.51
CA PRO A 209 -23.98 6.25 6.09
C PRO A 209 -23.52 5.98 7.54
N ILE A 210 -22.26 6.29 7.89
CA ILE A 210 -21.76 6.12 9.27
C ILE A 210 -22.41 7.17 10.18
N TRP A 211 -22.56 8.41 9.71
CA TRP A 211 -23.25 9.47 10.43
C TRP A 211 -24.69 9.08 10.80
N LYS A 212 -25.41 8.45 9.86
CA LYS A 212 -26.81 7.98 10.06
C LYS A 212 -26.96 6.90 11.13
N LEU A 213 -25.90 6.17 11.47
CA LEU A 213 -25.93 5.24 12.62
C LEU A 213 -26.29 5.95 13.93
N PHE A 214 -26.07 7.26 14.00
CA PHE A 214 -26.27 8.09 15.19
C PHE A 214 -27.49 9.04 15.06
N ASP A 215 -28.46 8.75 14.20
CA ASP A 215 -29.65 9.62 14.00
C ASP A 215 -30.54 9.79 15.23
N SER A 216 -30.53 8.82 16.15
CA SER A 216 -31.25 8.92 17.41
C SER A 216 -30.63 9.90 18.42
N LEU A 217 -29.40 10.38 18.19
CA LEU A 217 -28.80 11.44 19.02
C LEU A 217 -29.33 12.82 18.62
N PRO A 218 -29.74 13.67 19.59
CA PRO A 218 -30.12 15.05 19.33
C PRO A 218 -29.01 15.83 18.62
N GLN A 219 -29.35 16.78 17.73
CA GLN A 219 -28.33 17.52 16.96
C GLN A 219 -27.36 18.32 17.83
N HIS A 220 -27.77 18.81 18.99
CA HIS A 220 -26.86 19.50 19.92
C HIS A 220 -25.87 18.54 20.62
N LYS A 221 -26.06 17.21 20.51
CA LYS A 221 -25.20 16.17 21.06
C LYS A 221 -24.22 15.59 20.04
N LYS A 222 -24.29 16.00 18.77
CA LYS A 222 -23.42 15.46 17.74
C LYS A 222 -23.00 16.48 16.70
N LYS A 223 -21.78 16.35 16.19
CA LYS A 223 -21.22 17.18 15.12
C LYS A 223 -20.67 16.30 14.00
N TRP A 224 -21.04 16.63 12.76
CA TRP A 224 -20.53 15.96 11.58
C TRP A 224 -19.48 16.82 10.89
N THR A 225 -18.37 16.18 10.50
CA THR A 225 -17.32 16.75 9.65
C THR A 225 -17.21 15.87 8.41
N LEU A 226 -17.14 16.47 7.22
CA LEU A 226 -16.95 15.71 5.99
C LEU A 226 -15.49 15.24 5.89
N PRO A 227 -15.23 14.03 5.36
CA PRO A 227 -13.88 13.59 5.04
C PRO A 227 -13.20 14.57 4.08
N GLY A 228 -11.90 14.79 4.29
CA GLY A 228 -11.12 15.79 3.56
C GLY A 228 -9.64 15.43 3.51
N SER A 229 -8.79 16.44 3.40
CA SER A 229 -7.33 16.30 3.44
C SER A 229 -6.84 15.81 4.81
N LEU A 230 -5.55 15.47 4.88
CA LEU A 230 -4.92 15.13 6.17
C LEU A 230 -4.94 16.32 7.15
N ASP A 231 -4.84 17.56 6.64
CA ASP A 231 -4.95 18.77 7.47
C ASP A 231 -6.37 18.96 8.02
N ASP A 232 -7.41 18.66 7.22
CA ASP A 232 -8.80 18.65 7.68
C ASP A 232 -9.00 17.62 8.80
N TYR A 233 -8.36 16.46 8.66
CA TYR A 233 -8.39 15.42 9.69
C TYR A 233 -7.72 15.88 10.99
N TYR A 234 -6.53 16.49 10.94
CA TYR A 234 -5.90 17.05 12.13
C TYR A 234 -6.71 18.20 12.74
N ASN A 235 -7.39 19.01 11.92
CA ASN A 235 -8.30 20.03 12.42
C ASN A 235 -9.53 19.44 13.11
N PHE A 236 -10.08 18.34 12.60
CA PHE A 236 -11.11 17.57 13.27
C PHE A 236 -10.63 17.01 14.61
N LEU A 237 -9.43 16.43 14.68
CA LEU A 237 -8.86 15.87 15.91
C LEU A 237 -8.73 16.92 17.03
N LYS A 238 -8.47 18.20 16.71
CA LYS A 238 -8.46 19.29 17.70
C LYS A 238 -9.80 19.44 18.44
N THR A 239 -10.90 18.95 17.87
CA THR A 239 -12.24 19.09 18.44
C THR A 239 -12.63 17.97 19.41
N ILE A 240 -11.83 16.91 19.56
CA ILE A 240 -12.19 15.72 20.35
C ILE A 240 -11.25 15.55 21.54
N ASP A 241 -11.77 14.99 22.63
CA ASP A 241 -11.03 14.77 23.89
C ASP A 241 -10.71 13.29 24.10
N ILE A 242 -11.65 12.41 23.71
CA ILE A 242 -11.50 10.96 23.70
C ILE A 242 -11.72 10.44 22.29
N GLY A 243 -10.73 9.72 21.78
CA GLY A 243 -10.77 9.10 20.47
C GLY A 243 -11.09 7.63 20.63
N ILE A 244 -12.27 7.21 20.17
CA ILE A 244 -12.61 5.79 20.10
C ILE A 244 -12.06 5.19 18.80
N ALA A 245 -11.64 3.94 18.78
CA ALA A 245 -11.43 3.19 17.53
C ALA A 245 -11.92 1.74 17.69
N PRO A 246 -13.23 1.51 17.44
CA PRO A 246 -13.73 0.15 17.33
C PRO A 246 -13.12 -0.52 16.10
N LEU A 247 -12.76 -1.78 16.24
CA LEU A 247 -12.44 -2.70 15.15
C LEU A 247 -13.02 -4.06 15.49
N LYS A 248 -13.81 -4.61 14.56
CA LYS A 248 -14.29 -5.98 14.65
C LYS A 248 -13.14 -6.95 14.53
N ASP A 249 -13.28 -8.09 15.18
CA ASP A 249 -12.27 -9.15 15.19
C ASP A 249 -12.28 -9.97 13.87
N TYR A 250 -11.83 -9.33 12.78
CA TYR A 250 -11.64 -9.92 11.46
C TYR A 250 -10.16 -10.08 11.17
N ALA A 251 -9.77 -11.13 10.42
CA ALA A 251 -8.37 -11.36 10.03
C ALA A 251 -7.69 -10.11 9.44
N PHE A 252 -8.39 -9.38 8.57
CA PHE A 252 -7.89 -8.11 8.02
C PHE A 252 -7.61 -7.06 9.10
N ASN A 253 -8.53 -6.89 10.06
CA ASN A 253 -8.38 -5.89 11.12
C ASN A 253 -7.24 -6.24 12.08
N ARG A 254 -6.99 -7.52 12.37
CA ARG A 254 -5.83 -7.98 13.15
C ARG A 254 -4.48 -7.58 12.52
N SER A 255 -4.44 -7.52 11.19
CA SER A 255 -3.21 -7.20 10.43
C SER A 255 -2.92 -5.70 10.32
N ARG A 256 -3.88 -4.82 10.64
CA ARG A 256 -3.75 -3.36 10.51
C ARG A 256 -2.63 -2.80 11.41
N SER A 257 -2.19 -1.59 11.09
CA SER A 257 -1.27 -0.82 11.95
C SER A 257 -2.00 -0.02 13.02
N ASP A 258 -1.25 0.45 14.01
CA ASP A 258 -1.71 1.23 15.16
C ASP A 258 -1.88 2.75 14.90
N VAL A 259 -1.93 3.18 13.64
CA VAL A 259 -1.95 4.61 13.24
C VAL A 259 -3.01 5.42 13.99
N LYS A 260 -4.21 4.87 14.20
CA LYS A 260 -5.28 5.52 14.99
C LYS A 260 -4.84 5.88 16.41
N PHE A 261 -4.11 4.99 17.07
CA PHE A 261 -3.53 5.25 18.38
C PHE A 261 -2.50 6.38 18.30
N LEU A 262 -1.59 6.35 17.32
CA LEU A 262 -0.58 7.38 17.16
C LEU A 262 -1.18 8.76 16.89
N GLU A 263 -2.19 8.84 16.02
CA GLU A 263 -2.90 10.07 15.66
C GLU A 263 -3.60 10.69 16.87
N TYR A 264 -4.29 9.88 17.67
CA TYR A 264 -4.95 10.35 18.89
C TYR A 264 -3.93 10.78 19.93
N ALA A 265 -2.95 9.92 20.22
CA ALA A 265 -1.92 10.18 21.21
C ALA A 265 -1.14 11.46 20.88
N ILE A 266 -0.61 11.61 19.66
CA ILE A 266 0.13 12.82 19.30
C ILE A 266 -0.75 14.07 19.32
N SER A 267 -2.05 13.95 19.04
CA SER A 267 -2.98 15.09 19.07
C SER A 267 -3.47 15.47 20.48
N GLY A 268 -2.98 14.79 21.54
CA GLY A 268 -3.41 15.05 22.91
C GLY A 268 -4.83 14.56 23.20
N ILE A 269 -5.22 13.43 22.59
CA ILE A 269 -6.53 12.79 22.73
C ILE A 269 -6.32 11.47 23.48
N VAL A 270 -7.23 11.14 24.41
CA VAL A 270 -7.19 9.85 25.10
C VAL A 270 -7.60 8.72 24.14
N PRO A 271 -6.73 7.76 23.82
CA PRO A 271 -7.07 6.65 22.92
C PRO A 271 -7.88 5.56 23.66
N VAL A 272 -9.05 5.20 23.15
CA VAL A 272 -9.87 4.08 23.64
C VAL A 272 -10.12 3.11 22.48
N MET A 273 -9.44 1.97 22.49
CA MET A 273 -9.25 1.11 21.32
C MET A 273 -9.82 -0.29 21.53
N SER A 274 -10.22 -0.97 20.46
CA SER A 274 -10.54 -2.39 20.55
C SER A 274 -9.34 -3.22 21.02
N HIS A 275 -9.58 -4.24 21.84
CA HIS A 275 -8.54 -5.16 22.31
C HIS A 275 -8.19 -6.19 21.23
N ILE A 276 -7.49 -5.76 20.20
CA ILE A 276 -6.99 -6.61 19.09
C ILE A 276 -5.56 -6.23 18.70
N GLU A 277 -4.90 -7.09 17.93
CA GLU A 277 -3.47 -7.09 17.63
C GLU A 277 -2.86 -5.73 17.27
N PRO A 278 -3.48 -4.86 16.44
CA PRO A 278 -2.92 -3.54 16.14
C PRO A 278 -2.69 -2.67 17.36
N TYR A 279 -3.44 -2.87 18.45
CA TYR A 279 -3.43 -1.94 19.60
C TYR A 279 -2.87 -2.56 20.88
N ILE A 280 -2.80 -3.89 20.99
CA ILE A 280 -2.38 -4.59 22.22
C ILE A 280 -0.98 -4.18 22.67
N GLU A 281 -0.03 -4.04 21.75
CA GLU A 281 1.35 -3.65 22.09
C GLU A 281 1.52 -2.13 22.25
N SER A 282 0.68 -1.33 21.59
CA SER A 282 0.81 0.14 21.58
C SER A 282 0.13 0.80 22.77
N VAL A 283 -0.95 0.22 23.30
CA VAL A 283 -1.72 0.79 24.41
C VAL A 283 -1.26 0.25 25.76
N ASN A 284 -0.66 1.11 26.57
CA ASN A 284 -0.42 0.85 27.98
C ASN A 284 -1.64 1.31 28.78
N VAL A 285 -2.48 0.36 29.18
CA VAL A 285 -3.80 0.62 29.79
C VAL A 285 -3.67 1.50 31.02
N GLY A 286 -4.44 2.59 31.05
CA GLY A 286 -4.44 3.58 32.15
C GLY A 286 -3.26 4.55 32.13
N LYS A 287 -2.31 4.40 31.19
CA LYS A 287 -1.17 5.33 31.02
C LYS A 287 -1.22 6.06 29.68
N THR A 288 -1.31 5.32 28.58
CA THR A 288 -1.34 5.90 27.21
C THR A 288 -2.69 5.71 26.52
N GLY A 289 -3.64 5.03 27.15
CA GLY A 289 -4.99 4.81 26.63
C GLY A 289 -5.70 3.66 27.33
N PHE A 290 -6.75 3.14 26.71
CA PHE A 290 -7.52 1.98 27.18
C PHE A 290 -7.84 1.02 26.05
N LEU A 291 -8.04 -0.24 26.41
CA LEU A 291 -8.50 -1.31 25.53
C LEU A 291 -9.89 -1.81 25.96
N PHE A 292 -10.74 -2.15 25.01
CA PHE A 292 -12.05 -2.77 25.27
C PHE A 292 -12.30 -3.98 24.37
N LYS A 293 -12.86 -5.06 24.90
CA LYS A 293 -13.22 -6.27 24.13
C LYS A 293 -14.65 -6.25 23.58
N ASN A 294 -15.52 -5.45 24.18
CA ASN A 294 -16.92 -5.36 23.83
C ASN A 294 -17.48 -3.98 24.20
N HIS A 295 -18.69 -3.67 23.73
CA HIS A 295 -19.33 -2.39 24.00
C HIS A 295 -19.59 -2.14 25.50
N GLY A 296 -19.73 -3.17 26.34
CA GLY A 296 -19.89 -3.01 27.79
C GLY A 296 -18.63 -2.44 28.45
N GLU A 297 -17.47 -3.04 28.15
CA GLU A 297 -16.16 -2.55 28.60
C GLU A 297 -15.85 -1.14 28.08
N LEU A 298 -16.28 -0.84 26.83
CA LEU A 298 -16.20 0.52 26.29
C LEU A 298 -16.99 1.49 27.17
N ILE A 299 -18.25 1.22 27.49
CA ILE A 299 -19.07 2.10 28.33
C ILE A 299 -18.49 2.26 29.75
N VAL A 300 -17.95 1.19 30.35
CA VAL A 300 -17.28 1.28 31.66
C VAL A 300 -16.08 2.23 31.60
N THR A 301 -15.27 2.12 30.56
CA THR A 301 -14.11 3.01 30.34
C THR A 301 -14.55 4.46 30.14
N LEU A 302 -15.61 4.68 29.35
CA LEU A 302 -16.14 6.03 29.11
C LEU A 302 -16.73 6.66 30.38
N ASN A 303 -17.39 5.87 31.25
CA ASN A 303 -17.83 6.35 32.56
C ASN A 303 -16.65 6.84 33.41
N LEU A 304 -15.59 6.04 33.53
CA LEU A 304 -14.38 6.40 34.27
C LEU A 304 -13.79 7.72 33.77
N LEU A 305 -13.64 7.87 32.46
CA LEU A 305 -13.06 9.07 31.85
C LEU A 305 -13.96 10.31 31.98
N ALA A 306 -15.28 10.11 31.96
CA ALA A 306 -16.22 11.22 32.13
C ALA A 306 -16.39 11.67 33.59
N GLU A 307 -15.94 10.87 34.56
CA GLU A 307 -15.98 11.21 35.99
C GLU A 307 -14.66 11.84 36.48
N ASP A 308 -13.54 11.64 35.76
CA ASP A 308 -12.22 12.13 36.15
C ASP A 308 -11.52 12.91 35.02
N PRO A 309 -11.78 14.24 34.90
CA PRO A 309 -11.10 15.11 33.93
C PRO A 309 -9.57 15.15 34.10
N SER A 310 -9.08 15.00 35.33
CA SER A 310 -7.64 14.93 35.65
C SER A 310 -7.01 13.67 35.05
N LEU A 311 -7.71 12.53 35.10
CA LEU A 311 -7.28 11.31 34.43
C LEU A 311 -7.18 11.49 32.91
N VAL A 312 -8.18 12.13 32.29
CA VAL A 312 -8.17 12.45 30.85
C VAL A 312 -6.93 13.27 30.47
N GLN A 313 -6.65 14.33 31.25
CA GLN A 313 -5.48 15.19 31.02
C GLN A 313 -4.14 14.45 31.21
N ASN A 314 -4.04 13.61 32.24
CA ASN A 314 -2.82 12.87 32.52
C ASN A 314 -2.53 11.83 31.43
N ILE A 315 -3.55 11.08 31.00
CA ILE A 315 -3.38 10.06 29.95
C ILE A 315 -3.11 10.69 28.60
N SER A 316 -3.81 11.77 28.23
CA SER A 316 -3.57 12.43 26.93
C SER A 316 -2.15 13.01 26.86
N LYS A 317 -1.66 13.59 27.96
CA LYS A 317 -0.28 14.07 28.06
C LYS A 317 0.73 12.93 27.97
N GLU A 318 0.57 11.85 28.72
CA GLU A 318 1.51 10.73 28.69
C GLU A 318 1.50 10.01 27.34
N ALA A 319 0.32 9.81 26.73
CA ALA A 319 0.20 9.24 25.39
C ALA A 319 0.94 10.09 24.34
N ARG A 320 0.75 11.42 24.36
CA ARG A 320 1.48 12.34 23.48
C ARG A 320 2.98 12.25 23.69
N GLN A 321 3.43 12.26 24.94
CA GLN A 321 4.85 12.18 25.27
C GLN A 321 5.47 10.84 24.85
N TYR A 322 4.75 9.72 24.99
CA TYR A 322 5.18 8.44 24.46
C TYR A 322 5.45 8.50 22.95
N VAL A 323 4.50 9.02 22.16
CA VAL A 323 4.69 9.12 20.70
C VAL A 323 5.84 10.05 20.34
N MET A 324 5.99 11.19 21.03
CA MET A 324 7.11 12.12 20.82
C MET A 324 8.48 11.49 21.13
N ARG A 325 8.55 10.60 22.12
CA ARG A 325 9.79 9.92 22.51
C ARG A 325 10.14 8.76 21.58
N GLU A 326 9.16 7.95 21.21
CA GLU A 326 9.40 6.62 20.66
C GLU A 326 8.88 6.39 19.24
N ARG A 327 8.04 7.28 18.69
CA ARG A 327 7.23 6.97 17.49
C ARG A 327 7.22 8.10 16.46
N LEU A 328 8.30 8.89 16.38
CA LEU A 328 8.47 9.90 15.34
C LEU A 328 9.20 9.33 14.12
N GLN A 329 8.70 9.62 12.93
CA GLN A 329 9.22 9.06 11.68
C GLN A 329 10.69 9.42 11.43
N LEU A 330 11.11 10.62 11.85
CA LEU A 330 12.50 11.09 11.73
C LEU A 330 13.48 10.31 12.63
N GLN A 331 13.01 9.72 13.74
CA GLN A 331 13.84 8.89 14.62
C GLN A 331 14.16 7.52 13.99
N HIS A 332 13.29 7.05 13.08
CA HIS A 332 13.34 5.69 12.53
C HIS A 332 13.73 5.63 11.04
N GLY A 333 14.07 6.77 10.42
CA GLY A 333 14.57 6.80 9.04
C GLY A 333 15.83 5.95 8.89
N GLN A 334 16.75 6.04 9.86
CA GLN A 334 18.02 5.31 9.85
C GLN A 334 17.82 3.78 9.92
N ASP A 335 16.85 3.29 10.68
CA ASP A 335 16.57 1.84 10.80
C ASP A 335 16.25 1.17 9.46
N ARG A 336 15.61 1.92 8.54
CA ARG A 336 15.33 1.51 7.17
C ARG A 336 16.60 1.56 6.32
N LEU A 337 17.35 2.66 6.39
CA LEU A 337 18.60 2.83 5.65
C LEU A 337 19.63 1.75 6.01
N ASP A 338 19.78 1.42 7.30
CA ASP A 338 20.69 0.38 7.76
C ASP A 338 20.30 -0.99 7.21
N PHE A 339 19.01 -1.30 7.22
CA PHE A 339 18.49 -2.53 6.61
C PHE A 339 18.78 -2.58 5.10
N TYR A 340 18.58 -1.47 4.38
CA TYR A 340 18.86 -1.41 2.94
C TYR A 340 20.35 -1.53 2.64
N ARG A 341 21.21 -0.79 3.37
CA ARG A 341 22.67 -0.85 3.24
C ARG A 341 23.21 -2.25 3.54
N GLN A 342 22.65 -2.94 4.54
CA GLN A 342 23.02 -4.32 4.88
C GLN A 342 22.71 -5.31 3.73
N HIS A 343 21.61 -5.11 3.01
CA HIS A 343 21.17 -6.02 1.94
C HIS A 343 21.66 -5.60 0.54
N LEU A 344 22.20 -4.39 0.40
CA LEU A 344 22.77 -3.91 -0.85
C LEU A 344 24.13 -4.60 -1.09
N LYS A 345 24.24 -5.34 -2.20
CA LYS A 345 25.45 -6.13 -2.55
C LYS A 345 26.33 -5.46 -3.60
N ARG A 346 26.13 -4.17 -3.83
CA ARG A 346 26.80 -3.41 -4.89
C ARG A 346 28.19 -2.91 -4.43
N PRO A 347 29.20 -2.88 -5.32
CA PRO A 347 30.46 -2.16 -5.05
C PRO A 347 30.26 -0.64 -4.89
N HIS A 348 31.19 0.01 -4.18
CA HIS A 348 31.23 1.47 -4.05
C HIS A 348 31.31 2.15 -5.43
N ARG A 349 30.58 3.27 -5.59
CA ARG A 349 30.66 4.12 -6.78
C ARG A 349 31.88 5.03 -6.72
N HIS A 350 32.50 5.29 -7.86
CA HIS A 350 33.45 6.38 -8.02
C HIS A 350 32.73 7.75 -7.93
N SER A 351 33.46 8.81 -7.55
CA SER A 351 32.93 10.17 -7.41
C SER A 351 32.15 10.64 -8.63
N ASP A 352 32.68 10.36 -9.82
CA ASP A 352 32.10 10.83 -11.09
C ASP A 352 30.76 10.14 -11.40
N GLU A 353 30.60 8.89 -10.97
CA GLU A 353 29.30 8.20 -11.08
C GLU A 353 28.28 8.82 -10.14
N ILE A 354 28.68 9.15 -8.91
CA ILE A 354 27.81 9.80 -7.92
C ILE A 354 27.33 11.15 -8.46
N GLU A 355 28.22 11.96 -9.02
CA GLU A 355 27.85 13.26 -9.59
C GLU A 355 26.88 13.13 -10.76
N LYS A 356 27.09 12.15 -11.66
CA LYS A 356 26.14 11.84 -12.74
C LYS A 356 24.77 11.43 -12.21
N HIS A 357 24.72 10.65 -11.13
CA HIS A 357 23.47 10.26 -10.48
C HIS A 357 22.74 11.48 -9.90
N TYR A 358 23.46 12.42 -9.29
CA TYR A 358 22.88 13.64 -8.75
C TYR A 358 22.36 14.54 -9.86
N LYS A 359 23.14 14.79 -10.92
CA LYS A 359 22.69 15.58 -12.08
C LYS A 359 21.44 14.99 -12.74
N TRP A 360 21.34 13.66 -12.81
CA TRP A 360 20.14 13.02 -13.33
C TRP A 360 18.93 13.21 -12.42
N PHE A 361 19.10 13.06 -11.09
CA PHE A 361 18.04 13.36 -10.13
C PHE A 361 17.57 14.82 -10.26
N GLU A 362 18.49 15.78 -10.35
CA GLU A 362 18.18 17.20 -10.60
C GLU A 362 17.51 17.46 -11.96
N GLY A 363 17.65 16.53 -12.92
CA GLY A 363 16.89 16.56 -14.15
C GLY A 363 15.41 16.23 -13.92
N LEU A 364 15.14 15.24 -13.07
CA LEU A 364 13.77 14.82 -12.74
C LEU A 364 12.99 15.88 -11.97
N THR A 365 13.68 16.71 -11.16
CA THR A 365 13.02 17.78 -10.40
C THR A 365 12.43 18.88 -11.29
N LYS A 366 12.79 18.89 -12.58
CA LYS A 366 12.29 19.83 -13.60
C LYS A 366 11.14 19.27 -14.43
N LEU A 367 10.76 18.01 -14.22
CA LEU A 367 9.64 17.39 -14.93
C LEU A 367 8.31 17.98 -14.46
N GLU A 368 7.32 17.96 -15.35
CA GLU A 368 5.93 18.24 -14.97
C GLU A 368 5.49 17.27 -13.87
N GLY A 369 4.77 17.78 -12.86
CA GLY A 369 4.33 16.99 -11.71
C GLY A 369 5.39 16.79 -10.62
N ALA A 370 6.63 17.28 -10.81
CA ALA A 370 7.66 17.22 -9.77
C ALA A 370 7.32 18.11 -8.56
N SER A 371 7.35 17.51 -7.37
CA SER A 371 7.22 18.18 -6.07
C SER A 371 8.39 17.74 -5.19
N ILE A 372 9.25 18.67 -4.82
CA ILE A 372 10.48 18.38 -4.08
C ILE A 372 10.41 18.92 -2.64
N ASN A 373 10.83 18.10 -1.70
CA ASN A 373 11.14 18.48 -0.33
C ASN A 373 12.59 18.03 -0.04
N GLU A 374 13.53 18.97 -0.14
CA GLU A 374 14.97 18.70 -0.05
C GLU A 374 15.42 17.61 -1.03
N ARG A 375 15.73 16.39 -0.55
CA ARG A 375 16.18 15.24 -1.36
C ARG A 375 15.09 14.19 -1.57
N HIS A 376 13.86 14.48 -1.15
CA HIS A 376 12.67 13.69 -1.41
C HIS A 376 11.90 14.30 -2.58
N LEU A 377 11.79 13.55 -3.67
CA LEU A 377 11.09 13.94 -4.89
C LEU A 377 9.83 13.08 -5.05
N GLN A 378 8.67 13.73 -5.11
CA GLN A 378 7.44 13.12 -5.59
C GLN A 378 7.25 13.51 -7.06
N LEU A 379 7.13 12.54 -7.96
CA LEU A 379 6.63 12.78 -9.31
C LEU A 379 5.14 12.44 -9.35
N LYS A 380 4.32 13.49 -9.29
CA LYS A 380 2.86 13.38 -9.29
C LYS A 380 2.34 12.99 -10.67
N ALA A 381 1.15 12.42 -10.70
CA ALA A 381 0.44 12.16 -11.95
C ALA A 381 0.25 13.48 -12.71
N THR A 382 0.77 13.51 -13.94
CA THR A 382 0.55 14.63 -14.86
C THR A 382 -0.76 14.42 -15.63
N ARG A 383 -1.06 15.27 -16.61
CA ARG A 383 -2.17 15.04 -17.53
C ARG A 383 -2.13 13.64 -18.17
N PHE A 384 -0.96 13.12 -18.52
CA PHE A 384 -0.86 11.80 -19.15
C PHE A 384 -1.32 10.68 -18.21
N GLU A 385 -0.74 10.59 -17.01
CA GLU A 385 -1.13 9.55 -16.04
C GLU A 385 -2.59 9.69 -15.59
N ASN A 386 -3.10 10.93 -15.49
CA ASN A 386 -4.51 11.18 -15.18
C ASN A 386 -5.43 10.68 -16.29
N LEU A 387 -5.10 10.89 -17.56
CA LEU A 387 -5.88 10.33 -18.68
C LEU A 387 -5.86 8.80 -18.68
N LEU A 388 -4.72 8.16 -18.38
CA LEU A 388 -4.69 6.70 -18.22
C LEU A 388 -5.64 6.25 -17.11
N HIS A 389 -5.64 6.94 -15.98
CA HIS A 389 -6.52 6.64 -14.85
C HIS A 389 -8.00 6.84 -15.22
N ASP A 390 -8.35 8.00 -15.77
CA ASP A 390 -9.74 8.36 -16.13
C ASP A 390 -10.29 7.43 -17.21
N GLY A 391 -9.46 7.01 -18.19
CA GLY A 391 -9.84 6.03 -19.20
C GLY A 391 -10.17 4.67 -18.58
N LEU A 392 -9.40 4.23 -17.58
CA LEU A 392 -9.68 3.00 -16.83
C LEU A 392 -10.96 3.13 -16.00
N LEU A 393 -11.20 4.27 -15.34
CA LEU A 393 -12.45 4.52 -14.59
C LEU A 393 -13.67 4.51 -15.51
N ALA A 394 -13.59 5.20 -16.66
CA ALA A 394 -14.63 5.20 -17.68
C ALA A 394 -14.97 3.77 -18.14
N MET A 395 -13.95 2.95 -18.41
CA MET A 395 -14.11 1.58 -18.85
C MET A 395 -14.66 0.63 -17.76
N GLN A 396 -14.11 0.70 -16.54
CA GLN A 396 -14.36 -0.30 -15.51
C GLN A 396 -15.53 0.04 -14.59
N ILE A 397 -15.69 1.31 -14.24
CA ILE A 397 -16.71 1.78 -13.30
C ILE A 397 -17.93 2.28 -14.07
N HIS A 398 -17.72 3.21 -15.00
CA HIS A 398 -18.82 3.84 -15.74
C HIS A 398 -19.34 2.96 -16.89
N ARG A 399 -18.56 1.95 -17.29
CA ARG A 399 -18.84 1.07 -18.44
C ARG A 399 -19.06 1.84 -19.75
N ASP A 400 -18.44 3.02 -19.88
CA ASP A 400 -18.54 3.88 -21.05
C ASP A 400 -17.31 3.68 -21.96
N MET A 401 -17.45 2.72 -22.88
CA MET A 401 -16.37 2.35 -23.81
C MET A 401 -16.04 3.47 -24.80
N LYS A 402 -17.01 4.32 -25.17
CA LYS A 402 -16.79 5.42 -26.12
C LYS A 402 -15.96 6.51 -25.48
N LEU A 403 -16.31 6.90 -24.24
CA LEU A 403 -15.54 7.86 -23.47
C LEU A 403 -14.14 7.34 -23.18
N ALA A 404 -14.01 6.08 -22.74
CA ALA A 404 -12.70 5.47 -22.48
C ALA A 404 -11.79 5.47 -23.72
N CYS A 405 -12.33 5.14 -24.91
CA CYS A 405 -11.57 5.16 -26.16
C CYS A 405 -11.03 6.55 -26.47
N LYS A 406 -11.89 7.57 -26.39
CA LYS A 406 -11.49 8.98 -26.61
C LYS A 406 -10.40 9.43 -25.62
N ILE A 407 -10.52 9.05 -24.35
CA ILE A 407 -9.54 9.38 -23.32
C ILE A 407 -8.19 8.70 -23.61
N PHE A 408 -8.17 7.43 -23.99
CA PHE A 408 -6.92 6.75 -24.33
C PHE A 408 -6.30 7.27 -25.63
N GLU A 409 -7.09 7.68 -26.63
CA GLU A 409 -6.59 8.36 -27.83
C GLU A 409 -5.90 9.69 -27.47
N GLU A 410 -6.49 10.46 -26.55
CA GLU A 410 -5.89 11.69 -26.05
C GLU A 410 -4.58 11.41 -25.28
N ALA A 411 -4.55 10.37 -24.45
CA ALA A 411 -3.34 9.95 -23.76
C ALA A 411 -2.24 9.51 -24.75
N ALA A 412 -2.59 8.75 -25.78
CA ALA A 412 -1.67 8.32 -26.83
C ALA A 412 -1.16 9.49 -27.68
N ALA A 413 -1.95 10.56 -27.85
CA ALA A 413 -1.49 11.77 -28.53
C ALA A 413 -0.44 12.54 -27.71
N LEU A 414 -0.51 12.48 -26.37
CA LEU A 414 0.49 13.10 -25.49
C LEU A 414 1.78 12.28 -25.40
N GLU A 415 1.66 10.95 -25.36
CA GLU A 415 2.78 10.02 -25.20
C GLU A 415 2.67 8.87 -26.22
N PRO A 416 2.97 9.12 -27.50
CA PRO A 416 2.73 8.17 -28.59
C PRO A 416 3.63 6.93 -28.53
N GLU A 417 4.73 6.99 -27.79
CA GLU A 417 5.66 5.89 -27.57
C GLU A 417 5.35 5.10 -26.29
N ASN A 418 4.33 5.51 -25.51
CA ASN A 418 4.00 4.81 -24.28
C ASN A 418 3.02 3.65 -24.52
N TYR A 419 3.51 2.43 -24.36
CA TYR A 419 2.76 1.19 -24.60
C TYR A 419 1.48 1.04 -23.77
N LEU A 420 1.38 1.68 -22.59
CA LEU A 420 0.24 1.52 -21.69
C LEU A 420 -1.07 2.01 -22.31
N THR A 421 -1.01 3.06 -23.13
CA THR A 421 -2.19 3.62 -23.82
C THR A 421 -2.82 2.57 -24.73
N PHE A 422 -1.99 1.97 -25.60
CA PHE A 422 -2.40 0.91 -26.52
C PHE A 422 -2.83 -0.37 -25.78
N MET A 423 -2.09 -0.76 -24.73
CA MET A 423 -2.43 -1.95 -23.96
C MET A 423 -3.78 -1.81 -23.23
N PHE A 424 -4.08 -0.64 -22.65
CA PHE A 424 -5.37 -0.42 -21.99
C PHE A 424 -6.52 -0.21 -22.97
N ALA A 425 -6.28 0.44 -24.12
CA ALA A 425 -7.29 0.61 -25.16
C ALA A 425 -7.68 -0.71 -25.85
N ALA A 426 -6.82 -1.74 -25.79
CA ALA A 426 -7.05 -3.02 -26.46
C ALA A 426 -8.41 -3.64 -26.15
N SER A 427 -8.87 -3.62 -24.89
CA SER A 427 -10.14 -4.26 -24.52
C SER A 427 -11.41 -3.52 -24.99
N ILE A 428 -11.27 -2.33 -25.58
CA ILE A 428 -12.40 -1.47 -25.97
C ILE A 428 -12.36 -1.01 -27.42
N THR A 429 -11.29 -1.32 -28.16
CA THR A 429 -11.15 -0.98 -29.58
C THR A 429 -11.79 -2.05 -30.48
N PRO A 430 -12.25 -1.70 -31.70
CA PRO A 430 -12.70 -2.68 -32.69
C PRO A 430 -11.60 -3.66 -33.17
N ASP A 431 -10.32 -3.26 -33.09
CA ASP A 431 -9.19 -4.11 -33.48
C ASP A 431 -8.18 -4.26 -32.32
N PRO A 432 -8.48 -5.14 -31.34
CA PRO A 432 -7.64 -5.32 -30.16
C PRO A 432 -6.24 -5.86 -30.52
N ILE A 433 -6.16 -6.69 -31.56
CA ILE A 433 -4.90 -7.30 -32.01
C ILE A 433 -3.96 -6.23 -32.55
N ALA A 434 -4.43 -5.33 -33.42
CA ALA A 434 -3.60 -4.23 -33.94
C ALA A 434 -3.11 -3.31 -32.81
N CYS A 435 -3.97 -3.04 -31.82
CA CYS A 435 -3.63 -2.22 -30.67
C CYS A 435 -2.52 -2.85 -29.83
N LEU A 436 -2.63 -4.14 -29.49
CA LEU A 436 -1.61 -4.87 -28.73
C LEU A 436 -0.31 -5.07 -29.51
N CYS A 437 -0.38 -5.26 -30.83
CA CYS A 437 0.82 -5.25 -31.69
C CYS A 437 1.53 -3.89 -31.65
N ASN A 438 0.80 -2.77 -31.63
CA ASN A 438 1.40 -1.45 -31.46
C ASN A 438 2.02 -1.27 -30.07
N ALA A 439 1.36 -1.75 -29.01
CA ALA A 439 1.94 -1.77 -27.66
C ALA A 439 3.28 -2.54 -27.64
N LEU A 440 3.37 -3.71 -28.28
CA LEU A 440 4.60 -4.51 -28.35
C LEU A 440 5.71 -3.92 -29.22
N LYS A 441 5.36 -3.08 -30.21
CA LYS A 441 6.39 -2.31 -30.95
C LYS A 441 7.11 -1.32 -30.02
N GLN A 442 6.39 -0.75 -29.06
CA GLN A 442 6.95 0.19 -28.09
C GLN A 442 7.64 -0.55 -26.92
N GLU A 443 7.03 -1.61 -26.41
CA GLU A 443 7.59 -2.42 -25.31
C GLU A 443 7.54 -3.92 -25.63
N PRO A 444 8.55 -4.45 -26.35
CA PRO A 444 8.57 -5.85 -26.78
C PRO A 444 8.81 -6.84 -25.63
N HIS A 445 9.23 -6.36 -24.45
CA HIS A 445 9.45 -7.19 -23.27
C HIS A 445 8.26 -7.17 -22.29
N SER A 446 7.10 -6.68 -22.72
CA SER A 446 5.88 -6.73 -21.91
C SER A 446 5.26 -8.13 -21.91
N ILE A 447 5.44 -8.86 -20.81
CA ILE A 447 4.82 -10.17 -20.57
C ILE A 447 3.31 -10.04 -20.60
N ARG A 448 2.79 -8.97 -19.97
CA ARG A 448 1.36 -8.73 -19.92
C ARG A 448 0.77 -8.53 -21.30
N THR A 449 1.42 -7.74 -22.16
CA THR A 449 0.93 -7.46 -23.51
C THR A 449 1.00 -8.70 -24.39
N TRP A 450 2.04 -9.53 -24.28
CA TRP A 450 2.11 -10.82 -24.98
C TRP A 450 0.96 -11.77 -24.57
N ILE A 451 0.65 -11.87 -23.28
CA ILE A 451 -0.46 -12.70 -22.80
C ILE A 451 -1.80 -12.17 -23.33
N LEU A 452 -2.04 -10.86 -23.24
CA LEU A 452 -3.27 -10.24 -23.74
C LEU A 452 -3.43 -10.48 -25.25
N LEU A 453 -2.35 -10.37 -26.03
CA LEU A 453 -2.38 -10.61 -27.47
C LEU A 453 -2.72 -12.07 -27.80
N GLY A 454 -2.14 -13.02 -27.04
CA GLY A 454 -2.48 -14.43 -27.16
C GLY A 454 -3.95 -14.73 -26.87
N GLU A 455 -4.52 -14.09 -25.85
CA GLU A 455 -5.94 -14.23 -25.50
C GLU A 455 -6.89 -13.68 -26.56
N GLU A 456 -6.50 -12.59 -27.25
CA GLU A 456 -7.26 -12.05 -28.39
C GLU A 456 -7.18 -12.98 -29.62
N PHE A 457 -6.00 -13.53 -29.91
CA PHE A 457 -5.85 -14.53 -30.98
C PHE A 457 -6.63 -15.82 -30.70
N GLU A 458 -6.67 -16.28 -29.44
CA GLU A 458 -7.53 -17.40 -29.05
C GLU A 458 -9.00 -17.12 -29.34
N ARG A 459 -9.49 -15.93 -28.95
CA ARG A 459 -10.88 -15.51 -29.21
C ARG A 459 -11.20 -15.41 -30.70
N ALA A 460 -10.22 -15.00 -31.52
CA ALA A 460 -10.32 -14.96 -32.97
C ALA A 460 -10.17 -16.34 -33.66
N GLY A 461 -9.91 -17.42 -32.90
CA GLY A 461 -9.66 -18.76 -33.45
C GLY A 461 -8.30 -18.93 -34.14
N LYS A 462 -7.40 -17.95 -34.00
CA LYS A 462 -6.05 -17.96 -34.57
C LYS A 462 -5.07 -18.66 -33.63
N ILE A 463 -5.23 -19.97 -33.50
CA ILE A 463 -4.55 -20.79 -32.50
C ILE A 463 -3.02 -20.77 -32.61
N LYS A 464 -2.46 -20.76 -33.84
CA LYS A 464 -1.00 -20.72 -34.04
C LYS A 464 -0.40 -19.43 -33.50
N ASP A 465 -1.02 -18.30 -33.84
CA ASP A 465 -0.58 -16.97 -33.41
C ASP A 465 -0.70 -16.82 -31.88
N ALA A 466 -1.74 -17.40 -31.27
CA ALA A 466 -1.89 -17.42 -29.81
C ALA A 466 -0.75 -18.19 -29.11
N LEU A 467 -0.38 -19.37 -29.63
CA LEU A 467 0.75 -20.14 -29.10
C LEU A 467 2.06 -19.36 -29.20
N GLU A 468 2.34 -18.73 -30.34
CA GLU A 468 3.54 -17.90 -30.55
C GLU A 468 3.60 -16.72 -29.56
N CYS A 469 2.46 -16.11 -29.23
CA CYS A 469 2.39 -15.03 -28.25
C CYS A 469 2.74 -15.52 -26.83
N TYR A 470 2.19 -16.67 -26.41
CA TYR A 470 2.53 -17.23 -25.09
C TYR A 470 3.98 -17.74 -25.02
N GLU A 471 4.51 -18.30 -26.11
CA GLU A 471 5.93 -18.65 -26.21
C GLU A 471 6.81 -17.40 -26.12
N SER A 472 6.40 -16.28 -26.72
CA SER A 472 7.09 -15.00 -26.60
C SER A 472 7.09 -14.48 -25.16
N ALA A 473 5.98 -14.61 -24.42
CA ALA A 473 5.94 -14.31 -22.99
C ALA A 473 6.90 -15.18 -22.17
N ILE A 474 7.05 -16.48 -22.51
CA ILE A 474 8.02 -17.38 -21.87
C ILE A 474 9.46 -16.96 -22.21
N ASN A 475 9.73 -16.53 -23.44
CA ASN A 475 11.05 -16.07 -23.86
C ASN A 475 11.49 -14.80 -23.12
N VAL A 476 10.54 -13.91 -22.81
CA VAL A 476 10.81 -12.75 -21.95
C VAL A 476 11.13 -13.18 -20.52
N TYR A 477 10.32 -14.05 -19.93
CA TYR A 477 10.56 -14.56 -18.57
C TYR A 477 10.02 -15.98 -18.37
N SER A 478 10.94 -16.94 -18.36
CA SER A 478 10.63 -18.37 -18.28
C SER A 478 10.02 -18.82 -16.95
N ASP A 479 10.31 -18.10 -15.86
CA ASP A 479 9.98 -18.50 -14.48
C ASP A 479 8.64 -17.90 -14.02
N TYR A 480 7.73 -17.70 -14.97
CA TYR A 480 6.35 -17.33 -14.75
C TYR A 480 5.45 -18.41 -15.34
N GLU A 481 4.64 -19.04 -14.48
CA GLU A 481 3.82 -20.20 -14.78
C GLU A 481 2.65 -19.90 -15.72
N LEU A 482 2.14 -18.66 -15.71
CA LEU A 482 0.88 -18.33 -16.40
C LEU A 482 0.94 -18.57 -17.92
N PRO A 483 1.98 -18.14 -18.66
CA PRO A 483 2.12 -18.51 -20.08
C PRO A 483 2.14 -20.01 -20.35
N HIS A 484 2.79 -20.82 -19.50
CA HIS A 484 2.79 -22.29 -19.64
C HIS A 484 1.38 -22.86 -19.43
N LEU A 485 0.64 -22.36 -18.44
CA LEU A 485 -0.76 -22.74 -18.21
C LEU A 485 -1.67 -22.38 -19.39
N LYS A 486 -1.44 -21.23 -20.03
CA LYS A 486 -2.19 -20.80 -21.22
C LYS A 486 -1.94 -21.77 -22.38
N ILE A 487 -0.68 -22.08 -22.68
CA ILE A 487 -0.30 -23.05 -23.72
C ILE A 487 -0.89 -24.43 -23.43
N GLY A 488 -0.74 -24.94 -22.21
CA GLY A 488 -1.27 -26.25 -21.82
C GLY A 488 -2.80 -26.32 -21.96
N THR A 489 -3.51 -25.27 -21.54
CA THR A 489 -4.97 -25.17 -21.69
C THR A 489 -5.38 -25.17 -23.16
N LEU A 490 -4.68 -24.41 -24.00
CA LEU A 490 -4.97 -24.32 -25.43
C LEU A 490 -4.70 -25.64 -26.16
N LEU A 491 -3.56 -26.30 -25.89
CA LEU A 491 -3.22 -27.61 -26.45
C LEU A 491 -4.22 -28.70 -26.05
N LYS A 492 -4.71 -28.66 -24.81
CA LYS A 492 -5.75 -29.58 -24.34
C LYS A 492 -7.07 -29.39 -25.12
N LYS A 493 -7.49 -28.14 -25.37
CA LYS A 493 -8.67 -27.84 -26.22
C LYS A 493 -8.52 -28.38 -27.64
N LEU A 494 -7.29 -28.49 -28.15
CA LEU A 494 -6.97 -29.07 -29.47
C LEU A 494 -6.84 -30.60 -29.48
N GLY A 495 -7.09 -31.28 -28.35
CA GLY A 495 -6.92 -32.73 -28.23
C GLY A 495 -5.46 -33.21 -28.16
N ARG A 496 -4.50 -32.29 -27.98
CA ARG A 496 -3.06 -32.60 -27.90
C ARG A 496 -2.61 -32.84 -26.45
N GLU A 497 -3.28 -33.76 -25.77
CA GLU A 497 -3.08 -34.00 -24.32
C GLU A 497 -1.62 -34.29 -23.92
N PRO A 498 -0.83 -35.11 -24.66
CA PRO A 498 0.55 -35.37 -24.27
C PRO A 498 1.41 -34.10 -24.20
N GLN A 499 1.21 -33.17 -25.14
CA GLN A 499 1.92 -31.89 -25.17
C GLN A 499 1.40 -30.95 -24.07
N ALA A 500 0.08 -30.88 -23.87
CA ALA A 500 -0.53 -30.09 -22.81
C ALA A 500 0.03 -30.46 -21.42
N ASN A 501 0.14 -31.76 -21.13
CA ASN A 501 0.66 -32.27 -19.86
C ASN A 501 2.13 -31.89 -19.61
N GLN A 502 2.94 -31.75 -20.67
CA GLN A 502 4.31 -31.25 -20.52
C GLN A 502 4.34 -29.81 -20.03
N PHE A 503 3.47 -28.94 -20.55
CA PHE A 503 3.37 -27.55 -20.13
C PHE A 503 2.75 -27.39 -18.74
N PHE A 504 1.74 -28.18 -18.39
CA PHE A 504 1.21 -28.20 -17.01
C PHE A 504 2.30 -28.60 -16.01
N LYS A 505 3.06 -29.66 -16.32
CA LYS A 505 4.18 -30.07 -15.46
C LYS A 505 5.24 -28.97 -15.30
N LYS A 506 5.56 -28.22 -16.36
CA LYS A 506 6.47 -27.06 -16.27
C LYS A 506 5.89 -25.96 -15.37
N ALA A 507 4.62 -25.62 -15.54
CA ALA A 507 3.94 -24.64 -14.71
C ALA A 507 3.94 -25.05 -13.23
N ASP A 508 3.66 -26.32 -12.94
CA ASP A 508 3.67 -26.87 -11.59
C ASP A 508 5.08 -26.80 -10.97
N ILE A 509 6.13 -27.17 -11.70
CA ILE A 509 7.52 -27.05 -11.24
C ILE A 509 7.86 -25.59 -10.92
N ILE A 510 7.45 -24.63 -11.76
CA ILE A 510 7.69 -23.20 -11.52
C ILE A 510 6.94 -22.71 -10.28
N ALA A 511 5.70 -23.18 -10.07
CA ALA A 511 4.89 -22.86 -8.90
C ALA A 511 5.44 -23.51 -7.61
N GLU A 512 5.91 -24.75 -7.68
CA GLU A 512 6.53 -25.48 -6.57
C GLU A 512 7.87 -24.89 -6.17
N ASN A 513 8.74 -24.57 -7.14
CA ASN A 513 10.01 -23.89 -6.88
C ASN A 513 9.77 -22.56 -6.16
N PHE A 514 8.73 -21.81 -6.57
CA PHE A 514 8.31 -20.59 -5.89
C PHE A 514 7.88 -20.84 -4.43
N LYS A 515 7.08 -21.88 -4.15
CA LYS A 515 6.62 -22.23 -2.79
C LYS A 515 7.73 -22.81 -1.90
N GLY A 516 8.63 -23.59 -2.48
CA GLY A 516 9.71 -24.29 -1.78
C GLY A 516 10.84 -23.36 -1.33
N LEU A 517 11.04 -22.22 -2.00
CA LEU A 517 12.13 -21.29 -1.70
C LEU A 517 12.05 -20.61 -0.32
N ASN A 518 10.88 -20.62 0.35
CA ASN A 518 10.72 -20.02 1.68
C ASN A 518 9.61 -20.67 2.53
N SER A 519 9.34 -21.98 2.36
CA SER A 519 8.46 -22.69 3.31
C SER A 519 9.02 -22.53 4.73
N PRO A 520 8.19 -22.27 5.77
CA PRO A 520 8.68 -22.25 7.14
C PRO A 520 9.35 -23.60 7.41
N GLU A 521 10.56 -23.59 7.98
CA GLU A 521 11.17 -24.84 8.43
C GLU A 521 10.13 -25.59 9.26
N PRO A 522 9.91 -26.89 9.01
CA PRO A 522 9.00 -27.67 9.84
C PRO A 522 9.47 -27.51 11.28
N ASP A 523 8.54 -27.14 12.16
CA ASP A 523 8.76 -26.94 13.58
C ASP A 523 9.37 -28.22 14.17
N LEU A 524 10.71 -28.28 14.29
CA LEU A 524 11.45 -29.46 14.73
C LEU A 524 11.09 -29.84 16.18
N HIS A 525 10.37 -28.97 16.90
CA HIS A 525 9.79 -29.25 18.21
C HIS A 525 8.45 -30.02 18.18
N LYS A 526 7.83 -30.21 17.01
CA LYS A 526 6.62 -31.03 16.84
C LYS A 526 6.90 -32.47 16.39
N LEU A 527 8.14 -32.81 16.06
CA LEU A 527 8.55 -34.16 15.68
C LEU A 527 9.15 -34.97 16.84
N SER A 528 9.20 -34.41 18.06
CA SER A 528 9.63 -35.09 19.28
C SER A 528 8.48 -35.23 20.28
N LYS A 529 7.44 -36.00 19.93
CA LYS A 529 6.50 -36.58 20.88
C LYS A 529 6.24 -38.05 20.55
#